data_AF-A0A3L7U801-F1
#
_entry.id   AF-A0A3L7U801-F1
#
_cell.length_a   1.000
_cell.length_b   1.000
_cell.length_c   1.000
_cell.angle_alpha   90.00
_cell.angle_beta   90.00
_cell.angle_gamma   90.00
#
_symmetry.space_group_name_H-M   'P 1'
#
loop_
_entity.id
_entity.type
_entity.pdbx_description
1 polymer ?
#
loop_
_entity_poly.entity_id
_entity_poly.type
_entity_poly.pdbx_seq_one_letter_code
_entity_poly.pdbx_strand_id
1 'polypeptide(L)'
;MLGPAGTGKSLVLRAAAREAKRLGCEVAMMDLFGTDSHDPLWQLAIALRLGPTERWSHATLWRTVCDHWHALHSARLPSVLLFDHLERAEVDCLGMIERLLHLEVTNDGGLTILAAAREGLDQCSLGELAEQSELRIELPSLNRRETESFVRELLDKASHDREFFSRDASQTLFDLSGG
;
A
#
# COMPACT_ATOMS: atom_id res chain seq x y z
N MET A 1 -1.55 -3.39 6.71
CA MET A 1 -0.18 -3.88 6.98
C MET A 1 0.51 -2.91 7.91
N LEU A 2 1.11 -3.40 8.99
CA LEU A 2 1.84 -2.58 9.98
C LEU A 2 3.25 -3.12 10.18
N GLY A 3 4.20 -2.25 10.50
CA GLY A 3 5.54 -2.66 10.87
C GLY A 3 6.55 -1.51 10.90
N PRO A 4 7.75 -1.73 11.46
CA PRO A 4 8.82 -0.73 11.51
C PRO A 4 9.22 -0.19 10.13
N ALA A 5 9.92 0.95 10.10
CA ALA A 5 10.52 1.43 8.86
C ALA A 5 11.55 0.41 8.35
N GLY A 6 11.64 0.20 7.04
CA GLY A 6 12.61 -0.73 6.45
C GLY A 6 12.16 -2.19 6.33
N THR A 7 11.03 -2.60 6.92
CA THR A 7 10.56 -4.01 6.88
C THR A 7 9.94 -4.47 5.55
N GLY A 8 10.07 -3.67 4.49
CA GLY A 8 9.63 -4.07 3.14
C GLY A 8 8.13 -3.94 2.86
N LYS A 9 7.33 -3.25 3.68
CA LYS A 9 5.88 -3.02 3.43
C LYS A 9 5.58 -2.52 2.01
N SER A 10 6.29 -1.49 1.54
CA SER A 10 6.15 -0.95 0.19
C SER A 10 6.51 -1.97 -0.89
N LEU A 11 7.50 -2.84 -0.63
CA LEU A 11 7.86 -3.93 -1.55
C LEU A 11 6.74 -4.96 -1.65
N VAL A 12 6.14 -5.33 -0.51
CA VAL A 12 4.99 -6.24 -0.45
C VAL A 12 3.78 -5.64 -1.18
N LEU A 13 3.45 -4.36 -0.96
CA LEU A 13 2.40 -3.66 -1.70
C LEU A 13 2.64 -3.71 -3.21
N ARG A 14 3.86 -3.40 -3.67
CA ARG A 14 4.20 -3.45 -5.10
C ARG A 14 4.18 -4.88 -5.66
N ALA A 15 4.51 -5.89 -4.87
CA ALA A 15 4.37 -7.28 -5.26
C ALA A 15 2.90 -7.67 -5.41
N ALA A 16 2.06 -7.32 -4.43
CA ALA A 16 0.61 -7.52 -4.48
C ALA A 16 -0.03 -6.80 -5.68
N ALA A 17 0.36 -5.55 -5.95
CA ALA A 17 -0.12 -4.80 -7.10
C ALA A 17 0.24 -5.47 -8.44
N ARG A 18 1.47 -6.00 -8.56
CA ARG A 18 1.90 -6.75 -9.76
C ARG A 18 1.12 -8.05 -9.93
N GLU A 19 0.91 -8.77 -8.84
CA GLU A 19 0.17 -10.02 -8.85
C GLU A 19 -1.31 -9.80 -9.19
N ALA A 20 -1.95 -8.82 -8.58
CA ALA A 20 -3.33 -8.43 -8.91
C ALA A 20 -3.49 -8.07 -10.39
N LYS A 21 -2.55 -7.29 -10.96
CA LYS A 21 -2.53 -7.00 -12.40
C LYS A 21 -2.39 -8.27 -13.25
N ARG A 22 -1.54 -9.22 -12.83
CA ARG A 22 -1.34 -10.50 -13.51
C ARG A 22 -2.62 -11.36 -13.51
N LEU A 23 -3.42 -11.24 -12.45
CA LEU A 23 -4.73 -11.90 -12.31
C LEU A 23 -5.85 -11.15 -13.03
N GLY A 24 -5.55 -10.02 -13.69
CA GLY A 24 -6.53 -9.24 -14.46
C GLY A 24 -7.35 -8.26 -13.63
N CYS A 25 -6.94 -7.96 -12.39
CA CYS A 25 -7.59 -6.92 -11.59
C CYS A 25 -7.24 -5.52 -12.11
N GLU A 26 -8.16 -4.57 -11.95
CA GLU A 26 -7.82 -3.16 -12.03
C GLU A 26 -7.08 -2.75 -10.76
N VAL A 27 -5.98 -2.01 -10.89
CA VAL A 27 -5.09 -1.73 -9.75
C VAL A 27 -4.66 -0.27 -9.73
N ALA A 28 -5.03 0.43 -8.67
CA ALA A 28 -4.57 1.76 -8.34
C ALA A 28 -3.71 1.73 -7.07
N MET A 29 -2.61 2.48 -7.07
CA MET A 29 -1.70 2.57 -5.93
C MET A 29 -1.37 4.04 -5.68
N MET A 30 -1.44 4.45 -4.43
CA MET A 30 -1.14 5.81 -3.96
C MET A 30 -0.10 5.75 -2.86
N ASP A 31 0.91 6.60 -2.98
CA ASP A 31 1.85 6.89 -1.89
C ASP A 31 1.36 8.13 -1.17
N LEU A 32 1.07 8.02 0.12
CA LEU A 32 0.56 9.12 0.95
C LEU A 32 1.70 9.93 1.59
N PHE A 33 2.95 9.59 1.29
CA PHE A 33 4.10 10.39 1.68
C PHE A 33 4.25 11.60 0.77
N GLY A 34 4.15 12.81 1.33
CA GLY A 34 4.34 14.05 0.56
C GLY A 34 3.23 14.34 -0.44
N THR A 35 2.05 13.73 -0.27
CA THR A 35 0.81 14.32 -0.75
C THR A 35 0.57 15.59 0.06
N ASP A 36 1.25 16.67 -0.33
CA ASP A 36 0.83 18.02 0.01
C ASP A 36 -0.64 18.16 -0.41
N SER A 37 -1.37 19.04 0.27
CA SER A 37 -2.84 19.24 0.29
C SER A 37 -3.58 19.39 -1.05
N HIS A 38 -2.89 19.16 -2.18
CA HIS A 38 -3.44 18.93 -3.51
C HIS A 38 -4.26 17.64 -3.57
N ASP A 39 -5.51 17.78 -3.11
CA ASP A 39 -6.69 16.95 -3.40
C ASP A 39 -6.40 15.44 -3.57
N PRO A 40 -6.46 14.62 -2.50
CA PRO A 40 -6.21 13.19 -2.58
C PRO A 40 -7.12 12.49 -3.61
N LEU A 41 -8.31 13.05 -3.87
CA LEU A 41 -9.24 12.54 -4.86
C LEU A 41 -8.76 12.79 -6.30
N TRP A 42 -8.06 13.89 -6.53
CA TRP A 42 -7.36 14.15 -7.79
C TRP A 42 -6.26 13.11 -8.04
N GLN A 43 -5.44 12.83 -7.03
CA GLN A 43 -4.38 11.83 -7.13
C GLN A 43 -4.96 10.42 -7.37
N LEU A 44 -6.06 10.09 -6.70
CA LEU A 44 -6.80 8.86 -6.94
C LEU A 44 -7.32 8.76 -8.37
N ALA A 45 -7.90 9.84 -8.91
CA ALA A 45 -8.36 9.88 -10.30
C ALA A 45 -7.20 9.68 -11.30
N ILE A 46 -6.01 10.24 -11.01
CA ILE A 46 -4.80 9.96 -11.80
C ILE A 46 -4.39 8.49 -11.69
N ALA A 47 -4.38 7.92 -10.48
CA ALA A 47 -4.02 6.52 -10.24
C ALA A 47 -4.96 5.54 -10.98
N LEU A 48 -6.24 5.90 -11.11
CA LEU A 48 -7.27 5.20 -11.90
C LEU A 48 -7.25 5.54 -13.39
N ARG A 49 -6.31 6.38 -13.85
CA ARG A 49 -6.15 6.80 -15.26
C ARG A 49 -7.38 7.52 -15.84
N LEU A 50 -8.14 8.24 -15.00
CA LEU A 50 -9.34 8.96 -15.40
C LEU A 50 -9.06 10.31 -16.07
N GLY A 51 -7.82 10.81 -16.00
CA GLY A 51 -7.40 12.05 -16.65
C GLY A 51 -8.15 13.29 -16.16
N PRO A 52 -8.07 13.63 -14.86
CA PRO A 52 -8.78 14.78 -14.31
C PRO A 52 -8.32 16.10 -14.94
N THR A 53 -9.22 17.08 -14.98
CA THR A 53 -8.96 18.42 -15.55
C THR A 53 -9.29 19.51 -14.53
N GLU A 54 -8.62 20.66 -14.60
CA GLU A 54 -8.82 21.77 -13.64
C GLU A 54 -10.27 22.30 -13.60
N ARG A 55 -11.09 21.97 -14.60
CA ARG A 55 -12.51 22.32 -14.65
C ARG A 55 -13.38 21.43 -13.78
N TRP A 56 -12.87 20.28 -13.34
CA TRP A 56 -13.62 19.35 -12.52
C TRP A 56 -13.67 19.87 -11.10
N SER A 57 -14.89 20.06 -10.60
CA SER A 57 -15.11 20.27 -9.17
C SER A 57 -14.83 18.99 -8.38
N HIS A 58 -14.57 19.12 -7.08
CA HIS A 58 -14.44 17.98 -6.17
C HIS A 58 -15.64 17.01 -6.26
N ALA A 59 -16.86 17.52 -6.41
CA ALA A 59 -18.06 16.69 -6.62
C ALA A 59 -18.02 15.91 -7.95
N THR A 60 -17.47 16.53 -9.02
CA THR A 60 -17.31 15.87 -10.33
C THR A 60 -16.24 14.79 -10.27
N LEU A 61 -15.12 15.06 -9.61
CA LEU A 61 -14.06 14.09 -9.34
C LEU A 61 -14.62 12.88 -8.58
N TRP A 62 -15.34 13.13 -7.48
CA TRP A 62 -15.90 12.07 -6.65
C TRP A 62 -16.86 11.19 -7.44
N ARG A 63 -17.80 11.81 -8.15
CA ARG A 63 -18.74 11.08 -9.00
C ARG A 63 -18.01 10.25 -10.06
N THR A 64 -17.02 10.81 -10.74
CA THR A 64 -16.27 10.11 -11.80
C THR A 64 -15.52 8.89 -11.26
N VAL A 65 -14.92 9.03 -10.09
CA VAL A 65 -14.24 7.94 -9.37
C VAL A 65 -15.24 6.85 -8.96
N CYS A 66 -16.40 7.21 -8.39
CA CYS A 66 -17.46 6.26 -8.06
C CYS A 66 -18.01 5.54 -9.30
N ASP A 67 -18.32 6.28 -10.37
CA ASP A 67 -18.85 5.74 -11.62
C ASP A 67 -17.88 4.72 -12.23
N HIS A 68 -16.57 4.99 -12.14
CA HIS A 68 -15.54 4.07 -12.61
C HIS A 68 -15.57 2.72 -11.88
N TRP A 69 -15.66 2.71 -10.54
CA TRP A 69 -15.75 1.45 -9.81
C TRP A 69 -17.09 0.73 -10.03
N HIS A 70 -18.20 1.45 -10.15
CA HIS A 70 -19.47 0.82 -10.51
C HIS A 70 -19.41 0.17 -11.90
N ALA A 71 -18.72 0.79 -12.85
CA ALA A 71 -18.50 0.21 -14.17
C ALA A 71 -17.64 -1.06 -14.09
N LEU A 72 -16.55 -1.05 -13.32
CA LEU A 72 -15.71 -2.24 -13.09
C LEU A 72 -16.49 -3.36 -12.42
N HIS A 73 -17.25 -3.04 -11.37
CA HIS A 73 -18.10 -4.00 -10.67
C HIS A 73 -19.16 -4.61 -11.59
N SER A 74 -19.84 -3.78 -12.39
CA SER A 74 -20.84 -4.24 -13.37
C SER A 74 -20.21 -5.15 -14.44
N ALA A 75 -18.96 -4.87 -14.81
CA ALA A 75 -18.17 -5.71 -15.72
C ALA A 75 -17.57 -6.96 -15.05
N ARG A 76 -17.80 -7.16 -13.74
CA ARG A 76 -17.20 -8.21 -12.90
C ARG A 76 -15.67 -8.21 -12.94
N LEU A 77 -15.08 -7.02 -13.02
CA LEU A 77 -13.65 -6.80 -12.97
C LEU A 77 -13.27 -6.47 -11.52
N PRO A 78 -12.55 -7.37 -10.81
CA PRO A 78 -12.11 -7.10 -9.45
C PRO A 78 -11.14 -5.92 -9.44
N SER A 79 -11.23 -5.09 -8.41
CA SER A 79 -10.39 -3.89 -8.27
C SER A 79 -9.59 -3.94 -6.98
N VAL A 80 -8.35 -3.48 -7.02
CA VAL A 80 -7.47 -3.37 -5.85
C VAL A 80 -6.95 -1.94 -5.73
N LEU A 81 -7.19 -1.33 -4.57
CA LEU A 81 -6.68 -0.01 -4.22
C LEU A 81 -5.63 -0.14 -3.11
N LEU A 82 -4.42 0.35 -3.36
CA LEU A 82 -3.30 0.23 -2.44
C LEU A 82 -2.86 1.60 -1.93
N PHE A 83 -2.69 1.73 -0.62
CA PHE A 83 -2.19 2.94 0.04
C PHE A 83 -0.88 2.64 0.76
N ASP A 84 0.18 3.39 0.46
CA ASP A 84 1.46 3.34 1.19
C ASP A 84 1.57 4.53 2.13
N HIS A 85 2.35 4.38 3.21
CA HIS A 85 2.58 5.42 4.23
C HIS A 85 1.31 6.02 4.85
N LEU A 86 0.32 5.20 5.21
CA LEU A 86 -0.95 5.67 5.77
C LEU A 86 -0.77 6.54 7.03
N GLU A 87 0.31 6.37 7.80
CA GLU A 87 0.62 7.23 8.95
C GLU A 87 0.93 8.69 8.58
N ARG A 88 1.10 8.99 7.29
CA ARG A 88 1.33 10.33 6.74
C ARG A 88 0.09 10.93 6.10
N ALA A 89 -1.01 10.19 6.04
CA ALA A 89 -2.25 10.65 5.44
C ALA A 89 -2.81 11.87 6.19
N GLU A 90 -3.19 12.91 5.46
CA GLU A 90 -3.96 14.02 6.00
C GLU A 90 -5.41 13.60 6.27
N VAL A 91 -6.11 14.37 7.11
CA VAL A 91 -7.51 14.08 7.52
C VAL A 91 -8.44 13.94 6.31
N ASP A 92 -8.28 14.79 5.30
CA ASP A 92 -9.11 14.73 4.08
C ASP A 92 -8.87 13.43 3.30
N CYS A 93 -7.64 12.91 3.30
CA CYS A 93 -7.32 11.62 2.67
C CYS A 93 -7.93 10.47 3.46
N LEU A 94 -7.87 10.49 4.80
CA LEU A 94 -8.50 9.47 5.63
C LEU A 94 -10.02 9.46 5.44
N GLY A 95 -10.67 10.63 5.46
CA GLY A 95 -12.11 10.75 5.20
C GLY A 95 -12.50 10.31 3.78
N MET A 96 -11.64 10.54 2.78
CA MET A 96 -11.83 9.95 1.45
C MET A 96 -11.81 8.43 1.50
N ILE A 97 -10.81 7.81 2.13
CA ILE A 97 -10.68 6.34 2.24
C ILE A 97 -11.89 5.76 2.97
N GLU A 98 -12.35 6.38 4.05
CA GLU A 98 -13.54 5.96 4.80
C GLU A 98 -14.78 5.95 3.90
N ARG A 99 -14.99 7.01 3.11
CA ARG A 99 -16.08 7.05 2.13
C ARG A 99 -15.98 5.96 1.06
N LEU A 100 -14.77 5.52 0.71
CA LEU A 100 -14.57 4.39 -0.22
C LEU A 100 -14.97 3.05 0.39
N LEU A 101 -14.68 2.85 1.68
CA LEU A 101 -15.08 1.63 2.37
C LEU A 101 -16.60 1.48 2.43
N HIS A 102 -17.32 2.59 2.52
CA HIS A 102 -18.78 2.60 2.53
C HIS A 102 -19.45 2.49 1.14
N LEU A 103 -18.69 2.38 0.05
CA LEU A 103 -19.29 2.14 -1.27
C LEU A 103 -19.87 0.71 -1.35
N GLU A 104 -21.03 0.56 -2.00
CA GLU A 104 -21.66 -0.75 -2.21
C GLU A 104 -20.72 -1.75 -2.91
N VAL A 105 -19.95 -1.27 -3.90
CA VAL A 105 -18.95 -2.06 -4.62
C VAL A 105 -17.88 -2.66 -3.69
N THR A 106 -17.54 -1.97 -2.61
CA THR A 106 -16.60 -2.48 -1.60
C THR A 106 -17.26 -3.59 -0.78
N ASN A 107 -18.49 -3.38 -0.33
CA ASN A 107 -19.25 -4.35 0.47
C ASN A 107 -19.60 -5.64 -0.31
N ASP A 108 -19.79 -5.54 -1.62
CA ASP A 108 -20.03 -6.69 -2.50
C ASP A 108 -18.72 -7.40 -2.94
N GLY A 109 -17.56 -6.99 -2.40
CA GLY A 109 -16.26 -7.59 -2.68
C GLY A 109 -15.66 -7.23 -4.05
N GLY A 110 -16.22 -6.23 -4.74
CA GLY A 110 -15.72 -5.75 -6.02
C GLY A 110 -14.46 -4.87 -5.91
N LEU A 111 -14.23 -4.27 -4.73
CA LEU A 111 -13.07 -3.45 -4.42
C LEU A 111 -12.38 -3.97 -3.15
N THR A 112 -11.10 -4.31 -3.25
CA THR A 112 -10.24 -4.64 -2.11
C THR A 112 -9.30 -3.48 -1.82
N ILE A 113 -9.24 -3.03 -0.56
CA ILE A 113 -8.34 -1.96 -0.13
C ILE A 113 -7.20 -2.54 0.73
N LEU A 114 -5.95 -2.24 0.36
CA LEU A 114 -4.76 -2.62 1.12
C LEU A 114 -4.00 -1.36 1.53
N ALA A 115 -3.88 -1.12 2.84
CA ALA A 115 -3.06 -0.03 3.34
C ALA A 115 -1.82 -0.53 4.07
N ALA A 116 -0.69 0.16 3.91
CA ALA A 116 0.50 -0.01 4.72
C ALA A 116 0.74 1.22 5.59
N ALA A 117 1.07 0.98 6.86
CA ALA A 117 1.47 2.03 7.78
C ALA A 117 2.63 1.60 8.66
N ARG A 118 3.29 2.58 9.29
CA ARG A 118 4.27 2.31 10.34
C ARG A 118 3.61 1.73 11.60
N GLU A 119 4.39 0.95 12.34
CA GLU A 119 4.00 0.56 13.71
C GLU A 119 3.77 1.80 14.58
N GLY A 120 2.86 1.68 15.55
CA GLY A 120 2.51 2.79 16.45
C GLY A 120 1.49 3.78 15.89
N LEU A 121 0.99 3.59 14.66
CA LEU A 121 -0.21 4.27 14.21
C LEU A 121 -1.38 3.80 15.09
N ASP A 122 -1.88 4.70 15.93
CA ASP A 122 -2.88 4.37 16.94
C ASP A 122 -4.24 4.08 16.30
N GLN A 123 -5.00 3.15 16.89
CA GLN A 123 -6.38 2.86 16.48
C GLN A 123 -7.24 4.12 16.55
N CYS A 124 -6.99 4.99 17.53
CA CYS A 124 -7.66 6.29 17.64
C CYS A 124 -7.41 7.20 16.44
N SER A 125 -6.22 7.13 15.82
CA SER A 125 -5.88 7.96 14.66
C SER A 125 -6.49 7.44 13.35
N LEU A 126 -6.77 6.15 13.29
CA LEU A 126 -7.41 5.50 12.14
C LEU A 126 -8.94 5.48 12.26
N GLY A 127 -9.48 5.62 13.47
CA GLY A 127 -10.92 5.66 13.72
C GLY A 127 -11.64 4.46 13.09
N GLU A 128 -12.66 4.75 12.30
CA GLU A 128 -13.50 3.75 11.62
C GLU A 128 -12.71 2.87 10.64
N LEU A 129 -11.59 3.37 10.07
CA LEU A 129 -10.75 2.56 9.17
C LEU A 129 -10.14 1.35 9.89
N ALA A 130 -9.82 1.49 11.18
CA ALA A 130 -9.30 0.38 11.98
C ALA A 130 -10.40 -0.63 12.31
N GLU A 131 -11.64 -0.18 12.53
CA GLU A 131 -12.79 -1.04 12.84
C GLU A 131 -13.26 -1.84 11.63
N GLN A 132 -13.20 -1.24 10.43
CA GLN A 132 -13.61 -1.89 9.17
C GLN A 132 -12.51 -2.74 8.54
N SER A 133 -11.31 -2.77 9.12
CA SER A 133 -10.21 -3.60 8.65
C SER A 133 -10.48 -5.08 8.97
N GLU A 134 -10.86 -5.87 7.96
CA GLU A 134 -11.05 -7.32 8.11
C GLU A 134 -9.75 -8.09 8.40
N LEU A 135 -8.60 -7.60 7.88
CA LEU A 135 -7.31 -8.29 8.00
C LEU A 135 -6.17 -7.34 8.37
N ARG A 136 -5.55 -7.62 9.51
CA ARG A 136 -4.32 -6.96 9.96
C ARG A 136 -3.12 -7.89 9.79
N ILE A 137 -2.18 -7.46 8.96
CA ILE A 137 -0.89 -8.15 8.74
C ILE A 137 0.22 -7.35 9.41
N GLU A 138 1.01 -8.01 10.24
CA GLU A 138 2.19 -7.43 10.88
C GLU A 138 3.46 -7.93 10.19
N LEU A 139 4.32 -6.97 9.81
CA LEU A 139 5.61 -7.19 9.16
C LEU A 139 6.71 -6.79 10.16
N PRO A 140 7.13 -7.72 11.03
CA PRO A 140 8.20 -7.46 11.98
C PRO A 140 9.54 -7.22 11.27
N SER A 141 10.49 -6.62 11.98
CA SER A 141 11.89 -6.60 11.55
C SER A 141 12.40 -8.01 11.33
N LEU A 142 13.29 -8.16 10.34
CA LEU A 142 13.89 -9.46 10.03
C LEU A 142 14.65 -9.96 11.25
N ASN A 143 14.48 -11.23 11.60
CA ASN A 143 15.36 -11.84 12.59
C ASN A 143 16.74 -12.13 11.98
N ARG A 144 17.73 -12.41 12.82
CA ARG A 144 19.11 -12.69 12.42
C ARG A 144 19.22 -13.68 11.24
N ARG A 145 18.45 -14.77 11.27
CA ARG A 145 18.50 -15.82 10.24
C ARG A 145 17.90 -15.32 8.92
N GLU A 146 16.84 -14.54 8.99
CA GLU A 146 16.21 -13.91 7.83
C GLU A 146 17.13 -12.85 7.21
N THR A 147 17.78 -12.01 8.01
CA THR A 147 18.78 -11.03 7.53
C THR A 147 19.96 -11.73 6.85
N GLU A 148 20.49 -12.81 7.43
CA GLU A 148 21.56 -13.60 6.80
C GLU A 148 21.12 -14.18 5.46
N SER A 149 19.91 -14.75 5.39
CA SER A 149 19.36 -15.34 4.18
C SER A 149 19.11 -14.28 3.11
N PHE A 150 18.57 -13.12 3.49
CA PHE A 150 18.31 -11.99 2.61
C PHE A 150 19.60 -11.43 2.00
N VAL A 151 20.64 -11.22 2.81
CA VAL A 151 21.95 -10.77 2.33
C VAL A 151 22.55 -11.79 1.36
N ARG A 152 22.45 -13.09 1.67
CA ARG A 152 22.94 -14.15 0.78
C ARG A 152 22.21 -14.14 -0.57
N GLU A 153 20.89 -14.06 -0.57
CA GLU A 153 20.11 -13.99 -1.80
C GLU A 153 20.45 -12.75 -2.65
N LEU A 154 20.73 -11.61 -2.02
CA LEU A 154 21.16 -10.40 -2.73
C LEU A 154 22.54 -10.59 -3.37
N LEU A 155 23.48 -11.23 -2.67
CA LEU A 155 24.82 -11.52 -3.18
C LEU A 155 24.79 -12.54 -4.33
N ASP A 156 23.96 -13.57 -4.23
CA ASP A 156 23.76 -14.56 -5.29
C ASP A 156 23.21 -13.90 -6.56
N LYS A 157 22.21 -13.01 -6.41
CA LYS A 157 21.67 -12.23 -7.54
C LYS A 157 22.70 -11.29 -8.16
N ALA A 158 23.65 -10.79 -7.37
CA ALA A 158 24.75 -9.97 -7.84
C ALA A 158 25.88 -10.77 -8.53
N SER A 159 25.71 -12.09 -8.74
CA SER A 159 26.65 -12.97 -9.45
C SER A 159 28.08 -12.96 -8.86
N HIS A 160 28.20 -12.86 -7.54
CA HIS A 160 29.49 -12.94 -6.85
C HIS A 160 29.70 -14.33 -6.25
N ASP A 161 30.45 -15.19 -6.96
CA ASP A 161 30.83 -16.57 -6.59
C ASP A 161 31.84 -16.68 -5.41
N ARG A 162 31.95 -15.65 -4.55
CA ARG A 162 32.90 -15.65 -3.42
C ARG A 162 32.19 -15.34 -2.11
N GLU A 163 32.54 -16.09 -1.06
CA GLU A 163 32.17 -15.82 0.34
C GLU A 163 32.78 -14.48 0.80
N PHE A 164 32.17 -13.35 0.44
CA PHE A 164 32.59 -12.03 0.89
C PHE A 164 32.13 -11.71 2.31
N PHE A 165 31.04 -12.34 2.76
CA PHE A 165 30.47 -12.12 4.09
C PHE A 165 30.66 -13.36 4.96
N SER A 166 31.51 -13.22 5.98
CA SER A 166 31.55 -14.17 7.09
C SER A 166 30.27 -14.07 7.92
N ARG A 167 29.97 -15.11 8.72
CA ARG A 167 28.86 -15.07 9.68
C ARG A 167 28.95 -13.86 10.63
N ASP A 168 30.15 -13.45 11.02
CA ASP A 168 30.37 -12.29 11.89
C ASP A 168 30.04 -10.96 11.19
N ALA A 169 30.27 -10.88 9.88
CA ALA A 169 29.90 -9.72 9.08
C ALA A 169 28.37 -9.62 8.90
N SER A 170 27.68 -10.75 8.68
CA SER A 170 26.21 -10.79 8.69
C SER A 170 25.64 -10.41 10.05
N GLN A 171 26.32 -10.81 11.13
CA GLN A 171 25.93 -10.45 12.48
C GLN A 171 26.05 -8.95 12.74
N THR A 172 27.16 -8.35 12.31
CA THR A 172 27.40 -6.91 12.44
C THR A 172 26.37 -6.11 11.63
N LEU A 173 26.01 -6.57 10.43
CA LEU A 173 24.94 -5.97 9.64
C LEU A 173 23.59 -6.01 10.35
N PHE A 174 23.23 -7.15 10.95
CA PHE A 174 22.00 -7.27 11.73
C PHE A 174 21.99 -6.28 12.90
N ASP A 175 23.07 -6.23 13.69
CA ASP A 175 23.16 -5.35 14.86
C ASP A 175 23.11 -3.86 14.49
N LEU A 176 23.68 -3.46 13.35
CA LEU A 176 23.67 -2.07 12.87
C LEU A 176 22.36 -1.66 12.20
N SER A 177 21.66 -2.58 11.56
CA SER A 177 20.40 -2.30 10.84
C SER A 177 19.16 -2.43 11.73
N GLY A 178 19.24 -3.23 12.81
CA GLY A 178 18.11 -3.55 13.67
C GLY A 178 17.15 -4.59 13.08
N GLY A 179 17.55 -5.28 12.00
CA GLY A 179 16.72 -6.25 11.26
C GLY A 179 15.97 -5.63 10.10
#